data_AF-A0A9Q9V763-F1
#
_entry.id   AF-A0A9Q9V763-F1
#
_cell.length_a   1.000
_cell.length_b   1.000
_cell.length_c   1.000
_cell.angle_alpha   90.00
_cell.angle_beta   90.00
_cell.angle_gamma   90.00
#
_symmetry.space_group_name_H-M   'P 1'
#
loop_
_entity.id
_entity.type
_entity.pdbx_description
1 polymer ?
#
loop_
_entity_poly.entity_id
_entity_poly.type
_entity_poly.pdbx_seq_one_letter_code
_entity_poly.pdbx_strand_id
1 'polypeptide(L)'
;MGASQSKDKMHCTRYLNGKGPPPLTETAVQTEDQGSNNPKKNTLIKQGNQPDGGQMNWKIERRSLPGHSDCDTIQIFFYFDDGIQSGKHPHPAHNYKGTEFVAYLPQNTTGTKVLRLLEQAFEHKLLFTVAANSSGEYCVMPADIPLKTMDSGGPGSLGYPDPTYLKTVKNSLKVKGIK
;
A
#
# COMPACT_ATOMS: atom_id res chain seq x y z
N MET A 1 -31.32 66.25 7.76
CA MET A 1 -32.36 65.19 7.78
C MET A 1 -31.95 64.18 6.71
N GLY A 2 -31.51 62.95 6.93
CA GLY A 2 -31.66 62.00 8.04
C GLY A 2 -32.35 60.74 7.49
N ALA A 3 -31.72 59.55 7.66
CA ALA A 3 -32.20 58.18 7.40
C ALA A 3 -32.08 57.64 5.94
N SER A 4 -31.78 56.37 5.67
CA SER A 4 -31.33 55.24 6.51
C SER A 4 -30.86 54.08 5.61
N GLN A 5 -30.01 53.25 6.21
CA GLN A 5 -29.36 52.06 5.66
C GLN A 5 -30.35 50.96 5.23
N SER A 6 -30.08 50.33 4.09
CA SER A 6 -30.65 49.03 3.72
C SER A 6 -30.00 47.93 4.58
N LYS A 7 -30.83 47.19 5.34
CA LYS A 7 -30.44 45.94 6.01
C LYS A 7 -31.42 44.86 5.57
N ASP A 8 -30.99 44.06 4.63
CA ASP A 8 -31.70 42.85 4.24
C ASP A 8 -31.50 41.80 5.34
N LYS A 9 -32.54 41.56 6.15
CA LYS A 9 -32.59 40.48 7.15
C LYS A 9 -33.52 39.40 6.61
N MET A 10 -32.95 38.35 6.05
CA MET A 10 -33.70 37.11 5.79
C MET A 10 -34.11 36.48 7.12
N HIS A 11 -35.39 36.60 7.45
CA HIS A 11 -36.00 35.87 8.55
C HIS A 11 -36.29 34.42 8.10
N CYS A 12 -35.53 33.47 8.66
CA CYS A 12 -35.82 32.04 8.50
C CYS A 12 -36.95 31.65 9.47
N THR A 13 -38.20 31.63 8.98
CA THR A 13 -39.34 31.08 9.72
C THR A 13 -39.37 29.57 9.53
N ARG A 14 -38.70 28.80 10.40
CA ARG A 14 -38.74 27.34 10.27
C ARG A 14 -39.14 26.51 11.49
N TYR A 15 -39.54 27.10 12.61
CA TYR A 15 -40.21 26.36 13.69
C TYR A 15 -41.13 27.28 14.51
N LEU A 16 -42.40 27.40 14.12
CA LEU A 16 -43.41 28.15 14.88
C LEU A 16 -44.49 27.26 15.52
N ASN A 17 -44.48 25.94 15.33
CA ASN A 17 -45.51 25.04 15.86
C ASN A 17 -44.94 23.87 16.68
N GLY A 18 -44.07 24.16 17.65
CA GLY A 18 -43.82 23.26 18.80
C GLY A 18 -43.27 21.86 18.51
N LYS A 19 -42.78 21.58 17.30
CA LYS A 19 -42.09 20.32 16.98
C LYS A 19 -40.63 20.60 16.65
N GLY A 20 -39.82 20.70 17.69
CA GLY A 20 -38.38 20.53 17.58
C GLY A 20 -38.04 19.05 17.31
N PRO A 21 -36.89 18.75 16.71
CA PRO A 21 -36.45 17.37 16.57
C PRO A 21 -36.27 16.73 17.96
N PRO A 22 -36.73 15.48 18.17
CA PRO A 22 -36.61 14.80 19.46
C PRO A 22 -35.14 14.47 19.82
N PRO A 23 -34.79 14.36 21.12
CA PRO A 23 -33.42 14.13 21.58
C PRO A 23 -33.05 12.64 21.60
N LEU A 24 -31.73 12.39 21.60
CA LEU A 24 -31.09 11.07 21.61
C LEU A 24 -30.97 10.51 23.03
N THR A 25 -31.59 9.36 23.33
CA THR A 25 -31.05 8.28 24.22
C THR A 25 -31.99 7.05 24.35
N GLU A 26 -31.37 5.86 24.16
CA GLU A 26 -31.51 4.54 24.82
C GLU A 26 -32.78 3.63 24.78
N THR A 27 -32.56 2.42 24.18
CA THR A 27 -32.97 1.03 24.56
C THR A 27 -34.47 0.65 24.41
N ALA A 28 -34.95 -0.47 23.83
CA ALA A 28 -34.52 -1.88 23.81
C ALA A 28 -35.31 -2.69 22.72
N VAL A 29 -34.70 -3.76 22.18
CA VAL A 29 -35.24 -5.16 21.97
C VAL A 29 -36.56 -5.35 21.18
N GLN A 30 -36.78 -6.29 20.26
CA GLN A 30 -36.07 -7.32 19.46
C GLN A 30 -37.09 -7.74 18.37
N THR A 31 -36.65 -8.16 17.20
CA THR A 31 -37.21 -9.36 16.55
C THR A 31 -36.18 -9.87 15.53
N GLU A 32 -35.98 -11.17 15.61
CA GLU A 32 -35.00 -11.97 14.89
C GLU A 32 -35.50 -12.25 13.47
N ASP A 33 -34.63 -12.12 12.47
CA ASP A 33 -34.58 -13.12 11.41
C ASP A 33 -33.19 -13.23 10.81
N GLN A 34 -32.78 -14.46 10.54
CA GLN A 34 -31.44 -14.83 10.15
C GLN A 34 -31.14 -14.51 8.69
N GLY A 35 -30.10 -13.71 8.48
CA GLY A 35 -29.46 -13.53 7.19
C GLY A 35 -28.05 -13.02 7.42
N SER A 36 -27.09 -13.95 7.58
CA SER A 36 -25.66 -13.66 7.71
C SER A 36 -25.11 -13.10 6.39
N ASN A 37 -25.45 -11.84 6.09
CA ASN A 37 -24.78 -11.06 5.07
C ASN A 37 -23.62 -10.34 5.74
N ASN A 38 -22.50 -11.05 5.90
CA ASN A 38 -21.22 -10.40 6.11
C ASN A 38 -21.02 -9.40 4.97
N PRO A 39 -20.98 -8.07 5.21
CA PRO A 39 -20.58 -7.16 4.17
C PRO A 39 -19.11 -7.45 3.93
N LYS A 40 -18.80 -8.11 2.79
CA LYS A 40 -17.43 -8.17 2.27
C LYS A 40 -16.97 -6.72 2.22
N LYS A 41 -16.18 -6.29 3.20
CA LYS A 41 -15.55 -4.96 3.19
C LYS A 41 -14.78 -4.91 1.89
N ASN A 42 -15.34 -4.20 0.91
CA ASN A 42 -14.73 -3.96 -0.39
C ASN A 42 -13.49 -3.12 -0.10
N THR A 43 -12.39 -3.79 0.21
CA THR A 43 -11.16 -3.14 0.64
C THR A 43 -10.58 -2.57 -0.63
N LEU A 44 -10.82 -1.29 -0.89
CA LEU A 44 -10.24 -0.59 -2.02
C LEU A 44 -8.73 -0.80 -1.98
N ILE A 45 -8.20 -1.53 -2.97
CA ILE A 45 -6.76 -1.69 -3.13
C ILE A 45 -6.20 -0.30 -3.45
N LYS A 46 -5.22 0.15 -2.66
CA LYS A 46 -4.59 1.44 -2.92
C LYS A 46 -3.78 1.33 -4.20
N GLN A 47 -3.98 2.24 -5.15
CA GLN A 47 -3.09 2.35 -6.30
C GLN A 47 -1.81 3.07 -5.87
N GLY A 48 -0.64 2.52 -6.19
CA GLY A 48 0.63 3.21 -5.97
C GLY A 48 1.07 4.06 -7.17
N ASN A 49 2.33 4.49 -7.11
CA ASN A 49 2.98 5.34 -8.12
C ASN A 49 4.31 4.75 -8.62
N GLN A 50 4.45 3.41 -8.60
CA GLN A 50 5.51 2.74 -9.35
C GLN A 50 5.44 3.15 -10.84
N PRO A 51 6.60 3.41 -11.49
CA PRO A 51 6.64 3.72 -12.91
C PRO A 51 6.06 2.62 -13.80
N ASP A 52 5.53 3.03 -14.95
CA ASP A 52 5.13 2.12 -16.01
C ASP A 52 6.34 1.44 -16.67
N GLY A 53 6.11 0.30 -17.33
CA GLY A 53 7.16 -0.43 -18.04
C GLY A 53 8.07 -1.29 -17.14
N GLY A 54 7.88 -1.25 -15.82
CA GLY A 54 8.59 -2.12 -14.90
C GLY A 54 8.31 -3.61 -15.16
N GLN A 55 9.35 -4.43 -15.05
CA GLN A 55 9.27 -5.88 -15.18
C GLN A 55 9.54 -6.56 -13.85
N MET A 56 8.81 -7.63 -13.55
CA MET A 56 9.01 -8.50 -12.40
C MET A 56 9.12 -9.95 -12.89
N ASN A 57 10.27 -10.58 -12.64
CA ASN A 57 10.54 -11.97 -12.97
C ASN A 57 11.06 -12.70 -11.73
N TRP A 58 11.01 -14.02 -11.69
CA TRP A 58 11.62 -14.78 -10.60
C TRP A 58 12.09 -16.15 -11.06
N LYS A 59 13.04 -16.72 -10.32
CA LYS A 59 13.53 -18.09 -10.49
C LYS A 59 13.74 -18.75 -9.12
N ILE A 60 13.91 -20.07 -9.15
CA ILE A 60 14.35 -20.84 -8.00
C ILE A 60 15.86 -21.04 -8.05
N GLU A 61 16.53 -20.75 -6.94
CA GLU A 61 17.92 -21.10 -6.69
C GLU A 61 17.99 -22.29 -5.75
N ARG A 62 18.76 -23.33 -6.14
CA ARG A 62 18.97 -24.55 -5.36
C ARG A 62 19.96 -24.33 -4.21
N ARG A 63 19.59 -23.46 -3.28
CA ARG A 63 20.29 -23.14 -2.05
C ARG A 63 19.32 -22.58 -1.02
N SER A 64 19.66 -22.72 0.25
CA SER A 64 18.86 -22.18 1.34
C SER A 64 19.30 -20.77 1.75
N LEU A 65 18.32 -19.96 2.16
CA LEU A 65 18.59 -18.72 2.88
C LEU A 65 18.96 -19.00 4.34
N PRO A 66 19.80 -18.16 4.96
CA PRO A 66 20.02 -18.21 6.41
C PRO A 66 18.69 -18.19 7.19
N GLY A 67 18.49 -19.17 8.07
CA GLY A 67 17.24 -19.35 8.83
C GLY A 67 16.14 -20.16 8.13
N HIS A 68 16.39 -20.66 6.92
CA HIS A 68 15.45 -21.46 6.13
C HIS A 68 16.16 -22.65 5.46
N SER A 69 16.87 -23.48 6.24
CA SER A 69 17.73 -24.57 5.77
C SER A 69 16.99 -25.78 5.16
N ASP A 70 15.67 -25.80 5.26
CA ASP A 70 14.79 -26.89 4.81
C ASP A 70 14.19 -26.64 3.42
N CYS A 71 14.51 -25.51 2.78
CA CYS A 71 13.98 -25.15 1.48
C CYS A 71 14.98 -24.39 0.61
N ASP A 72 14.68 -24.36 -0.69
CA ASP A 72 15.39 -23.57 -1.70
C ASP A 72 15.03 -22.08 -1.60
N THR A 73 15.56 -21.26 -2.49
CA THR A 73 15.36 -19.80 -2.49
C THR A 73 14.63 -19.36 -3.75
N ILE A 74 13.62 -18.50 -3.59
CA ILE A 74 13.00 -17.74 -4.68
C ILE A 74 13.79 -16.44 -4.82
N GLN A 75 14.44 -16.24 -5.97
CA GLN A 75 15.08 -14.97 -6.32
C GLN A 75 14.18 -14.21 -7.30
N ILE A 76 13.77 -13.01 -6.91
CA ILE A 76 12.90 -12.12 -7.67
C ILE A 76 13.76 -11.01 -8.25
N PHE A 77 13.59 -10.74 -9.54
CA PHE A 77 14.23 -9.67 -10.27
C PHE A 77 13.20 -8.60 -10.63
N PHE A 78 13.55 -7.35 -10.37
CA PHE A 78 12.80 -6.19 -10.81
C PHE A 78 13.68 -5.34 -11.71
N TYR A 79 13.13 -4.94 -12.85
CA TYR A 79 13.84 -4.14 -13.83
C TYR A 79 12.98 -2.94 -14.22
N PHE A 80 13.58 -1.75 -14.22
CA PHE A 80 12.98 -0.51 -14.70
C PHE A 80 13.98 0.22 -15.58
N ASP A 81 13.55 0.64 -16.76
CA ASP A 81 14.31 1.53 -17.63
C ASP A 81 14.31 2.98 -17.10
N ASP A 82 15.24 3.80 -17.61
CA ASP A 82 15.17 5.25 -17.49
C ASP A 82 13.84 5.76 -18.06
N GLY A 83 13.29 6.82 -17.47
CA GLY A 83 12.01 7.34 -17.93
C GLY A 83 11.69 8.75 -17.45
N ILE A 84 10.46 9.16 -17.69
CA ILE A 84 9.94 10.48 -17.36
C ILE A 84 8.91 10.37 -16.23
N GLN A 85 9.02 11.25 -15.24
CA GLN A 85 8.15 11.30 -14.10
C GLN A 85 6.71 11.67 -14.50
N SER A 86 5.76 10.84 -14.05
CA SER A 86 4.33 11.08 -14.26
C SER A 86 3.79 12.17 -13.32
N GLY A 87 2.55 12.61 -13.53
CA GLY A 87 1.85 13.53 -12.62
C GLY A 87 1.66 13.01 -11.18
N LYS A 88 1.95 11.72 -10.92
CA LYS A 88 1.90 11.11 -9.58
C LYS A 88 3.26 11.10 -8.87
N HIS A 89 4.31 11.59 -9.53
CA HIS A 89 5.67 11.62 -9.00
C HIS A 89 6.02 13.04 -8.50
N PRO A 90 7.08 13.19 -7.69
CA PRO A 90 7.41 14.46 -7.06
C PRO A 90 7.73 15.61 -8.05
N HIS A 91 8.33 15.29 -9.21
CA HIS A 91 8.67 16.28 -10.24
C HIS A 91 8.17 15.83 -11.61
N PRO A 92 6.89 16.07 -11.95
CA PRO A 92 6.34 15.71 -13.24
C PRO A 92 7.18 16.25 -14.41
N ALA A 93 7.23 15.47 -15.49
CA ALA A 93 8.01 15.75 -16.71
C ALA A 93 9.55 15.78 -16.53
N HIS A 94 10.08 15.53 -15.34
CA HIS A 94 11.53 15.37 -15.14
C HIS A 94 11.95 13.92 -15.34
N ASN A 95 13.20 13.70 -15.74
CA ASN A 95 13.75 12.36 -15.88
C ASN A 95 13.89 11.68 -14.51
N TYR A 96 13.84 10.35 -14.53
CA TYR A 96 14.33 9.50 -13.44
C TYR A 96 15.23 8.40 -14.02
N LYS A 97 16.13 7.88 -13.19
CA LYS A 97 16.95 6.72 -13.51
C LYS A 97 16.25 5.42 -13.20
N GLY A 98 16.31 4.51 -14.17
CA GLY A 98 15.93 3.13 -14.04
C GLY A 98 16.81 2.41 -13.01
N THR A 99 16.31 1.28 -12.51
CA THR A 99 17.02 0.50 -11.50
C THR A 99 16.76 -0.98 -11.69
N GLU A 100 17.77 -1.79 -11.35
CA GLU A 100 17.65 -3.23 -11.16
C GLU A 100 17.64 -3.53 -9.66
N PHE A 101 16.63 -4.28 -9.21
CA PHE A 101 16.56 -4.79 -7.85
C PHE A 101 16.41 -6.29 -7.83
N VAL A 102 17.03 -6.91 -6.83
CA VAL A 102 16.80 -8.31 -6.49
C VAL A 102 16.13 -8.38 -5.13
N ALA A 103 15.23 -9.35 -4.95
CA ALA A 103 14.69 -9.71 -3.65
C ALA A 103 14.68 -11.23 -3.45
N TYR A 104 14.79 -11.65 -2.20
CA TYR A 104 14.87 -13.06 -1.82
C TYR A 104 13.70 -13.48 -0.94
N LEU A 105 13.12 -14.64 -1.21
CA LEU A 105 12.16 -15.33 -0.34
C LEU A 105 12.56 -16.80 -0.18
N PRO A 106 12.28 -17.45 0.95
CA PRO A 106 12.42 -18.90 1.05
C PRO A 106 11.35 -19.60 0.20
N GLN A 107 11.70 -20.67 -0.50
CA GLN A 107 10.75 -21.51 -1.25
C GLN A 107 10.02 -22.47 -0.32
N ASN A 108 9.29 -21.92 0.64
CA ASN A 108 8.36 -22.66 1.50
C ASN A 108 6.94 -22.14 1.32
N THR A 109 5.97 -22.79 1.96
CA THR A 109 4.54 -22.43 1.86
C THR A 109 4.26 -20.96 2.15
N THR A 110 5.00 -20.34 3.08
CA THR A 110 4.79 -18.92 3.41
C THR A 110 5.46 -18.00 2.40
N GLY A 111 6.69 -18.30 1.97
CA GLY A 111 7.40 -17.50 0.97
C GLY A 111 6.70 -17.54 -0.40
N THR A 112 6.22 -18.70 -0.86
CA THR A 112 5.44 -18.81 -2.10
C THR A 112 4.14 -17.99 -2.04
N LYS A 113 3.47 -17.93 -0.88
CA LYS A 113 2.31 -17.05 -0.69
C LYS A 113 2.70 -15.58 -0.78
N VAL A 114 3.81 -15.19 -0.14
CA VAL A 114 4.32 -13.81 -0.21
C VAL A 114 4.67 -13.43 -1.65
N LEU A 115 5.29 -14.33 -2.43
CA LEU A 115 5.57 -14.08 -3.85
C LEU A 115 4.30 -13.68 -4.61
N ARG A 116 3.21 -14.44 -4.47
CA ARG A 116 1.93 -14.12 -5.15
C ARG A 116 1.35 -12.78 -4.74
N LEU A 117 1.47 -12.42 -3.46
CA LEU A 117 1.04 -11.11 -2.97
C LEU A 117 1.93 -9.97 -3.50
N LEU A 118 3.23 -10.22 -3.66
CA LEU A 118 4.14 -9.25 -4.28
C LEU A 118 3.84 -9.06 -5.76
N GLU A 119 3.53 -10.13 -6.51
CA GLU A 119 3.07 -10.04 -7.90
C GLU A 119 1.83 -9.13 -8.01
N GLN A 120 0.81 -9.36 -7.16
CA GLN A 120 -0.37 -8.48 -7.10
C GLN A 120 -0.04 -7.05 -6.70
N ALA A 121 0.84 -6.85 -5.73
CA ALA A 121 1.26 -5.51 -5.32
C ALA A 121 2.01 -4.79 -6.45
N PHE A 122 2.80 -5.51 -7.25
CA PHE A 122 3.49 -4.97 -8.41
C PHE A 122 2.50 -4.52 -9.49
N GLU A 123 1.49 -5.33 -9.81
CA GLU A 123 0.39 -4.97 -10.73
C GLU A 123 -0.35 -3.69 -10.29
N HIS A 124 -0.54 -3.54 -8.98
CA HIS A 124 -1.15 -2.35 -8.37
C HIS A 124 -0.18 -1.17 -8.16
N LYS A 125 1.05 -1.27 -8.68
CA LYS A 125 2.08 -0.23 -8.64
C LYS A 125 2.55 0.15 -7.23
N LEU A 126 2.54 -0.82 -6.30
CA LEU A 126 2.77 -0.58 -4.86
C LEU A 126 4.19 -0.88 -4.37
N LEU A 127 5.02 -1.59 -5.15
CA LEU A 127 6.33 -2.04 -4.67
C LEU A 127 7.42 -0.97 -4.78
N PHE A 128 7.34 -0.13 -5.81
CA PHE A 128 8.35 0.89 -6.09
C PHE A 128 7.74 2.28 -6.22
N THR A 129 8.60 3.28 -6.17
CA THR A 129 8.27 4.69 -6.40
C THR A 129 9.47 5.41 -7.02
N VAL A 130 9.29 6.67 -7.42
CA VAL A 130 10.41 7.53 -7.83
C VAL A 130 10.75 8.46 -6.67
N ALA A 131 12.00 8.42 -6.22
CA ALA A 131 12.49 9.23 -5.12
C ALA A 131 13.91 9.74 -5.40
N ALA A 132 14.31 10.83 -4.75
CA ALA A 132 15.66 11.32 -4.81
C ALA A 132 16.59 10.44 -3.95
N ASN A 133 17.72 10.02 -4.51
CA ASN A 133 18.78 9.35 -3.76
C ASN A 133 19.60 10.37 -2.95
N SER A 134 20.64 9.90 -2.23
CA SER A 134 21.49 10.75 -1.39
C SER A 134 22.24 11.84 -2.16
N SER A 135 22.44 11.68 -3.47
CA SER A 135 23.02 12.69 -4.36
C SER A 135 21.99 13.64 -4.99
N GLY A 136 20.70 13.47 -4.70
CA GLY A 136 19.62 14.28 -5.25
C GLY A 136 19.14 13.87 -6.64
N GLU A 137 19.63 12.75 -7.18
CA GLU A 137 19.15 12.20 -8.45
C GLU A 137 17.89 11.35 -8.23
N TYR A 138 16.87 11.56 -9.06
CA TYR A 138 15.63 10.78 -8.98
C TYR A 138 15.83 9.42 -9.62
N CYS A 139 15.59 8.36 -8.85
CA CYS A 139 15.65 6.99 -9.34
C CYS A 139 14.45 6.17 -8.84
N VAL A 140 14.24 5.01 -9.47
CA VAL A 140 13.27 4.04 -8.99
C VAL A 140 13.80 3.39 -7.72
N MET A 141 13.02 3.42 -6.64
CA MET A 141 13.39 2.89 -5.32
C MET A 141 12.23 2.09 -4.71
N PRO A 142 12.50 1.10 -3.83
CA PRO A 142 11.47 0.41 -3.08
C PRO A 142 10.62 1.41 -2.28
N ALA A 143 9.31 1.19 -2.27
CA ALA A 143 8.35 2.00 -1.52
C ALA A 143 8.20 1.45 -0.07
N ASP A 144 6.97 1.41 0.45
CA ASP A 144 6.71 1.05 1.84
C ASP A 144 6.66 -0.47 2.13
N ILE A 145 6.61 -1.30 1.09
CA ILE A 145 6.57 -2.76 1.24
C ILE A 145 8.02 -3.27 1.36
N PRO A 146 8.41 -3.87 2.48
CA PRO A 146 9.80 -4.26 2.69
C PRO A 146 10.19 -5.43 1.78
N LEU A 147 11.32 -5.27 1.09
CA LEU A 147 11.96 -6.30 0.28
C LEU A 147 13.27 -6.73 0.93
N LYS A 148 13.61 -8.01 0.82
CA LYS A 148 14.91 -8.54 1.25
C LYS A 148 15.89 -8.48 0.09
N THR A 149 16.63 -7.38 -0.02
CA THR A 149 17.55 -7.13 -1.14
C THR A 149 18.91 -7.80 -0.99
N MET A 150 19.23 -8.27 0.23
CA MET A 150 20.39 -9.10 0.51
C MET A 150 19.94 -10.50 0.92
N ASP A 151 20.72 -11.52 0.58
CA ASP A 151 20.45 -12.89 0.99
C ASP A 151 21.01 -13.23 2.37
N SER A 152 21.85 -12.34 2.93
CA SER A 152 22.58 -12.52 4.18
C SER A 152 22.80 -11.16 4.88
N GLY A 153 23.43 -11.15 6.06
CA GLY A 153 23.72 -9.91 6.81
C GLY A 153 22.59 -9.43 7.73
N GLY A 154 21.53 -10.23 7.89
CA GLY A 154 20.45 -10.01 8.84
C GLY A 154 19.57 -8.78 8.54
N PRO A 155 18.66 -8.42 9.47
CA PRO A 155 17.67 -7.36 9.22
C PRO A 155 18.27 -5.99 8.93
N GLY A 156 19.40 -5.65 9.56
CA GLY A 156 20.08 -4.36 9.37
C GLY A 156 20.63 -4.15 7.96
N SER A 157 20.92 -5.24 7.24
CA SER A 157 21.37 -5.20 5.84
C SER A 157 20.24 -5.46 4.85
N LEU A 158 18.98 -5.43 5.30
CA LEU A 158 17.82 -5.88 4.52
C LEU A 158 17.97 -7.33 4.03
N GLY A 159 18.61 -8.19 4.83
CA GLY A 159 18.87 -9.59 4.49
C GLY A 159 18.45 -10.59 5.55
N TYR A 160 18.91 -11.82 5.39
CA TYR A 160 18.61 -12.96 6.26
C TYR A 160 19.79 -13.29 7.19
N PRO A 161 19.58 -13.98 8.33
CA PRO A 161 18.31 -14.46 8.84
C PRO A 161 17.44 -13.31 9.38
N ASP A 162 16.13 -13.39 9.14
CA ASP A 162 15.14 -12.48 9.74
C ASP A 162 13.84 -13.25 10.01
N PRO A 163 13.63 -13.73 11.24
CA PRO A 163 12.46 -14.54 11.56
C PRO A 163 11.14 -13.75 11.52
N THR A 164 11.20 -12.42 11.49
CA THR A 164 10.00 -11.55 11.51
C THR A 164 9.55 -11.14 10.12
N TYR A 165 10.44 -11.18 9.13
CA TYR A 165 10.23 -10.60 7.81
C TYR A 165 8.93 -11.05 7.13
N LEU A 166 8.70 -12.36 7.01
CA LEU A 166 7.52 -12.89 6.31
C LEU A 166 6.20 -12.43 6.97
N LYS A 167 6.19 -12.21 8.29
CA LYS A 167 5.02 -11.65 9.00
C LYS A 167 4.87 -10.16 8.69
N THR A 168 5.97 -9.41 8.76
CA THR A 168 6.00 -7.97 8.50
C THR A 168 5.55 -7.63 7.09
N VAL A 169 6.11 -8.29 6.06
CA VAL A 169 5.74 -8.01 4.65
C VAL A 169 4.28 -8.31 4.37
N LYS A 170 3.74 -9.43 4.90
CA LYS A 170 2.30 -9.75 4.79
C LYS A 170 1.41 -8.70 5.44
N ASN A 171 1.82 -8.16 6.59
CA ASN A 171 1.09 -7.07 7.24
C ASN A 171 1.11 -5.78 6.41
N SER A 172 2.28 -5.40 5.87
CA SER A 172 2.40 -4.24 4.98
C SER A 172 1.51 -4.39 3.74
N LEU A 173 1.52 -5.56 3.10
CA LEU A 173 0.66 -5.89 1.95
C LEU A 173 -0.84 -5.78 2.30
N LYS A 174 -1.23 -6.37 3.44
CA LYS A 174 -2.61 -6.32 3.93
C LYS A 174 -3.10 -4.90 4.20
N VAL A 175 -2.24 -4.01 4.73
CA VAL A 175 -2.55 -2.60 4.96
C VAL A 175 -2.77 -1.85 3.64
N LYS A 176 -2.12 -2.27 2.54
CA LYS A 176 -2.33 -1.75 1.19
C LYS A 176 -3.54 -2.37 0.47
N GLY A 177 -4.19 -3.36 1.07
CA GLY A 177 -5.38 -4.03 0.53
C GLY A 177 -5.12 -5.34 -0.18
N ILE A 178 -3.86 -5.80 -0.26
CA ILE A 178 -3.44 -7.05 -0.90
C ILE A 178 -3.55 -8.19 0.11
N LYS A 179 -4.29 -9.27 -0.21
CA LYS A 179 -4.65 -10.33 0.76
C LYS A 179 -4.64 -11.73 0.15
#